data_AF-A0A271LJ59-F1
#
_entry.id   AF-A0A271LJ59-F1
#
_cell.length_a   1.000
_cell.length_b   1.000
_cell.length_c   1.000
_cell.angle_alpha   90.00
_cell.angle_beta   90.00
_cell.angle_gamma   90.00
#
_symmetry.space_group_name_H-M   'P 1'
#
loop_
_entity.id
_entity.type
_entity.pdbx_description
1 polymer ?
#
loop_
_entity_poly.entity_id
_entity_poly.type
_entity_poly.pdbx_seq_one_letter_code
_entity_poly.pdbx_strand_id
1 'polypeptide(L)'
;MASPVRASTAPSSSSASMPGPAPKPRSTNCFAIDPSQKNGRTRLLDRPRFLWLFFSLSGRVNPSAYVLAGLLPLLVQLFLLYQFSRTPLGTAASQYWALAWWIAVVVSTWSTFALTAKRFHDFGKPTYYALISLIVGAILLIILAFFKSDPGPNRYGKRTNAPAES
;
A
#
# COMPACT_ATOMS: atom_id res chain seq x y z
N MET A 1 -21.89 66.32 64.28
CA MET A 1 -20.98 67.29 63.66
C MET A 1 -19.56 66.72 63.80
N ALA A 2 -19.13 65.73 63.03
CA ALA A 2 -18.77 65.71 61.60
C ALA A 2 -17.38 66.33 61.32
N SER A 3 -16.32 65.52 61.44
CA SER A 3 -14.98 65.81 60.92
C SER A 3 -14.75 65.02 59.62
N PRO A 4 -14.32 65.65 58.51
CA PRO A 4 -14.15 64.97 57.23
C PRO A 4 -12.77 64.30 57.09
N VAL A 5 -12.80 63.16 56.41
CA VAL A 5 -11.70 62.28 56.04
C VAL A 5 -10.88 62.88 54.89
N ARG A 6 -9.56 62.80 55.01
CA ARG A 6 -8.56 63.22 54.01
C ARG A 6 -8.46 62.16 52.91
N ALA A 7 -8.94 62.47 51.70
CA ALA A 7 -8.77 61.59 50.54
C ALA A 7 -7.51 61.97 49.75
N SER A 8 -6.67 60.96 49.54
CA SER A 8 -5.38 60.99 48.87
C SER A 8 -5.52 61.19 47.36
N THR A 9 -4.71 62.08 46.81
CA THR A 9 -4.49 62.26 45.37
C THR A 9 -3.66 61.09 44.82
N ALA A 10 -4.17 60.38 43.81
CA ALA A 10 -3.40 59.50 42.95
C ALA A 10 -3.46 59.99 41.49
N PRO A 11 -2.36 59.89 40.72
CA PRO A 11 -2.25 60.51 39.40
C PRO A 11 -2.73 59.62 38.25
N SER A 12 -2.93 60.33 37.14
CA SER A 12 -3.37 59.94 35.81
C SER A 12 -2.51 58.89 35.09
N SER A 13 -3.21 58.06 34.29
CA SER A 13 -2.86 57.55 32.95
C SER A 13 -1.52 56.87 32.67
N SER A 14 -1.59 55.56 32.35
CA SER A 14 -0.99 55.00 31.12
C SER A 14 -1.56 53.61 30.85
N SER A 15 -2.50 53.54 29.90
CA SER A 15 -2.96 52.27 29.33
C SER A 15 -1.86 51.71 28.43
N ALA A 16 -1.14 50.71 28.93
CA ALA A 16 -0.23 49.92 28.12
C ALA A 16 -1.03 49.16 27.05
N SER A 17 -0.82 49.53 25.80
CA SER A 17 -1.25 48.78 24.61
C SER A 17 -0.58 47.40 24.63
N MET A 18 -1.32 46.36 25.03
CA MET A 18 -0.89 44.98 24.87
C MET A 18 -1.04 44.56 23.40
N PRO A 19 -0.01 43.98 22.75
CA PRO A 19 -0.19 43.33 21.45
C PRO A 19 -1.09 42.11 21.62
N GLY A 20 -2.12 42.01 20.78
CA GLY A 20 -3.06 40.89 20.78
C GLY A 20 -2.37 39.54 20.56
N PRO A 21 -2.97 38.43 21.03
CA PRO A 21 -2.36 37.10 20.94
C PRO A 21 -2.17 36.70 19.48
N ALA A 22 -0.99 36.15 19.19
CA ALA A 22 -0.62 35.61 17.89
C ALA A 22 -1.67 34.62 17.34
N PRO A 23 -1.92 34.58 16.02
CA PRO A 23 -2.84 33.63 15.42
C PRO A 23 -2.38 32.19 15.73
N LYS A 24 -3.29 31.40 16.31
CA LYS A 24 -3.06 29.97 16.59
C LYS A 24 -2.63 29.25 15.30
N PRO A 25 -1.67 28.32 15.35
CA PRO A 25 -1.33 27.51 14.18
C PRO A 25 -2.57 26.79 13.67
N ARG A 26 -2.82 26.93 12.38
CA ARG A 26 -3.90 26.29 11.65
C ARG A 26 -3.78 24.79 11.88
N SER A 27 -4.73 24.21 12.61
CA SER A 27 -4.90 22.78 12.77
C SER A 27 -4.83 22.13 11.40
N THR A 28 -3.74 21.41 11.14
CA THR A 28 -3.60 20.48 10.03
C THR A 28 -4.44 19.27 10.34
N ASN A 29 -5.76 19.42 10.34
CA ASN A 29 -6.65 18.30 10.17
C ASN A 29 -6.38 17.76 8.76
N CYS A 30 -5.75 16.58 8.71
CA CYS A 30 -5.29 15.81 7.55
C CYS A 30 -6.42 15.33 6.62
N PHE A 31 -7.50 16.09 6.48
CA PHE A 31 -8.66 15.71 5.69
C PHE A 31 -9.16 16.89 4.85
N ALA A 32 -8.24 17.54 4.14
CA ALA A 32 -8.60 18.33 2.98
C ALA A 32 -8.93 17.36 1.84
N ILE A 33 -10.22 17.05 1.66
CA ILE A 33 -10.70 16.51 0.38
C ILE A 33 -10.61 17.68 -0.61
N ASP A 34 -9.53 17.71 -1.38
CA ASP A 34 -9.34 18.64 -2.48
C ASP A 34 -10.35 18.32 -3.62
N PRO A 35 -11.30 19.23 -3.94
CA PRO A 35 -12.28 19.00 -5.00
C PRO A 35 -11.68 19.12 -6.41
N SER A 36 -10.39 19.49 -6.56
CA SER A 36 -9.69 19.58 -7.85
C SER A 36 -9.37 18.21 -8.48
N GLN A 37 -9.58 17.11 -7.75
CA GLN A 37 -9.33 15.75 -8.23
C GLN A 37 -10.43 15.19 -9.15
N LYS A 38 -11.34 15.98 -9.74
CA LYS A 38 -12.43 15.43 -10.58
C LYS A 38 -12.06 15.23 -12.05
N ASN A 39 -11.05 15.94 -12.56
CA ASN A 39 -10.76 15.98 -14.01
C ASN A 39 -9.59 15.07 -14.48
N GLY A 40 -8.82 14.49 -13.55
CA GLY A 40 -7.71 13.56 -13.86
C GLY A 40 -8.05 12.07 -13.70
N ARG A 41 -9.24 11.74 -13.17
CA ARG A 41 -9.64 10.35 -12.85
C ARG A 41 -9.95 9.49 -14.08
N THR A 42 -10.13 10.10 -15.24
CA THR A 42 -10.54 9.39 -16.46
C THR A 42 -9.38 8.83 -17.27
N ARG A 43 -8.13 9.30 -17.10
CA ARG A 43 -6.97 8.74 -17.85
C ARG A 43 -6.23 7.60 -17.14
N LEU A 44 -6.45 7.41 -15.84
CA LEU A 44 -5.80 6.33 -15.07
C LEU A 44 -6.65 5.04 -14.98
N LEU A 45 -7.87 5.06 -15.52
CA LEU A 45 -8.86 3.99 -15.33
C LEU A 45 -8.87 2.89 -16.39
N ASP A 46 -8.08 3.00 -17.47
CA ASP A 46 -8.17 2.04 -18.60
C ASP A 46 -7.06 0.98 -18.63
N ARG A 47 -6.04 1.07 -17.74
CA ARG A 47 -5.16 -0.08 -17.53
C ARG A 47 -5.86 -1.03 -16.57
N PRO A 48 -6.19 -2.27 -16.98
CA PRO A 48 -6.83 -3.22 -16.09
C PRO A 48 -5.96 -3.38 -14.84
N ARG A 49 -6.50 -2.98 -13.70
CA ARG A 49 -5.76 -2.91 -12.42
C ARG A 49 -5.09 -4.23 -12.04
N PHE A 50 -5.66 -5.34 -12.54
CA PHE A 50 -5.11 -6.68 -12.43
C PHE A 50 -3.83 -6.88 -13.26
N LEU A 51 -3.77 -6.41 -14.51
CA LEU A 51 -2.53 -6.51 -15.29
C LEU A 51 -1.39 -5.71 -14.65
N TRP A 52 -1.70 -4.55 -14.08
CA TRP A 52 -0.71 -3.81 -13.30
C TRP A 52 -0.26 -4.60 -12.05
N LEU A 53 -1.20 -5.23 -11.34
CA LEU A 53 -0.90 -6.01 -10.14
C LEU A 53 0.00 -7.22 -10.41
N PHE A 54 -0.22 -7.92 -11.52
CA PHE A 54 0.52 -9.15 -11.87
C PHE A 54 1.73 -8.92 -12.79
N PHE A 55 1.75 -7.86 -13.60
CA PHE A 55 2.80 -7.64 -14.61
C PHE A 55 3.62 -6.35 -14.43
N SER A 56 3.22 -5.42 -13.55
CA SER A 56 4.06 -4.25 -13.24
C SER A 56 5.00 -4.53 -12.08
N LEU A 57 6.20 -3.94 -12.11
CA LEU A 57 7.13 -3.92 -10.97
C LEU A 57 7.10 -2.60 -10.21
N SER A 58 6.13 -1.72 -10.51
CA SER A 58 6.14 -0.35 -10.00
C SER A 58 4.93 -0.06 -9.12
N GLY A 59 5.17 0.46 -7.92
CA GLY A 59 4.16 0.90 -6.96
C GLY A 59 4.04 0.02 -5.72
N ARG A 60 3.14 0.41 -4.80
CA ARG A 60 2.98 -0.18 -3.47
C ARG A 60 1.74 -1.06 -3.39
N VAL A 61 1.78 -2.15 -2.62
CA VAL A 61 0.65 -3.11 -2.51
C VAL A 61 0.28 -3.36 -1.06
N ASN A 62 -1.01 -3.30 -0.77
CA ASN A 62 -1.51 -3.54 0.58
C ASN A 62 -1.27 -5.02 0.96
N PRO A 63 -0.99 -5.32 2.24
CA PRO A 63 -0.77 -6.70 2.67
C PRO A 63 -1.92 -7.63 2.26
N SER A 64 -3.16 -7.20 2.40
CA SER A 64 -4.36 -7.95 1.98
C SER A 64 -4.43 -8.22 0.49
N ALA A 65 -4.09 -7.23 -0.34
CA ALA A 65 -4.04 -7.38 -1.80
C ALA A 65 -2.89 -8.30 -2.23
N TYR A 66 -1.75 -8.25 -1.52
CA TYR A 66 -0.62 -9.16 -1.72
C TYR A 66 -0.99 -10.61 -1.42
N VAL A 67 -1.62 -10.88 -0.27
CA VAL A 67 -2.09 -12.22 0.07
C VAL A 67 -3.09 -12.72 -0.95
N LEU A 68 -4.09 -11.90 -1.30
CA LEU A 68 -5.14 -12.33 -2.22
C LEU A 68 -4.59 -12.63 -3.63
N ALA A 69 -3.69 -11.77 -4.12
CA ALA A 69 -3.05 -11.94 -5.42
C ALA A 69 -2.08 -13.13 -5.45
N GLY A 70 -1.49 -13.48 -4.31
CA GLY A 70 -0.67 -14.69 -4.16
C GLY A 70 -1.45 -15.98 -3.97
N LEU A 71 -2.56 -15.90 -3.23
CA LEU A 71 -3.38 -17.04 -2.88
C LEU A 71 -4.13 -17.58 -4.09
N LEU A 72 -4.64 -16.70 -4.97
CA LEU A 72 -5.33 -17.10 -6.19
C LEU A 72 -4.50 -18.06 -7.08
N PRO A 73 -3.28 -17.72 -7.53
CA PRO A 73 -2.45 -18.62 -8.33
C PRO A 73 -2.08 -19.91 -7.58
N LEU A 74 -1.86 -19.83 -6.27
CA LEU A 74 -1.59 -21.00 -5.43
C LEU A 74 -2.78 -21.98 -5.42
N LEU A 75 -4.01 -21.48 -5.28
CA LEU A 75 -5.23 -22.29 -5.35
C LEU A 75 -5.42 -22.91 -6.73
N VAL A 76 -5.13 -22.17 -7.81
CA VAL A 76 -5.20 -22.69 -9.19
C VAL A 76 -4.21 -23.84 -9.39
N GLN A 77 -2.98 -23.72 -8.89
CA GLN A 77 -2.00 -24.82 -8.95
C GLN A 77 -2.46 -26.04 -8.16
N LEU A 78 -2.95 -25.86 -6.93
CA LEU A 78 -3.47 -26.94 -6.09
C LEU A 78 -4.62 -27.67 -6.78
N PHE A 79 -5.53 -26.92 -7.41
CA PHE A 79 -6.64 -27.49 -8.18
C PHE A 79 -6.13 -28.33 -9.36
N LEU A 80 -5.20 -27.81 -10.17
CA LEU A 80 -4.66 -28.55 -11.31
C LEU A 80 -3.86 -29.78 -10.88
N LEU A 81 -3.12 -29.68 -9.77
CA LEU A 81 -2.39 -30.81 -9.18
C LEU A 81 -3.36 -31.89 -8.68
N TYR A 82 -4.47 -31.48 -8.07
CA TYR A 82 -5.52 -32.38 -7.62
C TYR A 82 -6.15 -33.14 -8.81
N GLN A 83 -6.47 -32.43 -9.89
CA GLN A 83 -6.99 -33.04 -11.13
C GLN A 83 -6.01 -34.03 -11.75
N PHE A 84 -4.72 -33.68 -11.77
CA PHE A 84 -3.65 -34.58 -12.22
C PHE A 84 -3.57 -35.84 -11.35
N SER A 85 -3.58 -35.69 -10.02
CA SER A 85 -3.51 -36.80 -9.05
C SER A 85 -4.69 -37.77 -9.15
N ARG A 86 -5.87 -37.26 -9.52
CA ARG A 86 -7.09 -38.07 -9.74
C ARG A 86 -7.09 -38.81 -11.07
N THR A 87 -6.21 -38.46 -12.00
CA THR A 87 -6.20 -39.01 -13.35
C THR A 87 -5.23 -40.19 -13.44
N PRO A 88 -5.62 -41.34 -14.01
CA PRO A 88 -4.71 -42.47 -14.20
C PRO A 88 -3.48 -42.09 -15.02
N LEU A 89 -2.30 -42.48 -14.53
CA LEU A 89 -1.02 -42.21 -15.18
C LEU A 89 -0.94 -42.94 -16.54
N GLY A 90 -0.27 -42.31 -17.51
CA GLY A 90 -0.08 -42.88 -18.85
C GLY A 90 -1.25 -42.66 -19.81
N THR A 91 -2.30 -41.95 -19.38
CA THR A 91 -3.42 -41.55 -20.24
C THR A 91 -3.16 -40.18 -20.88
N ALA A 92 -3.75 -39.93 -22.05
CA ALA A 92 -3.69 -38.59 -22.68
C ALA A 92 -4.25 -37.49 -21.76
N ALA A 93 -5.29 -37.79 -20.98
CA ALA A 93 -5.84 -36.88 -19.98
C ALA A 93 -4.80 -36.49 -18.92
N SER A 94 -4.01 -37.44 -18.42
CA SER A 94 -2.94 -37.14 -17.44
C SER A 94 -1.88 -36.20 -18.01
N GLN A 95 -1.54 -36.34 -19.30
CA GLN A 95 -0.60 -35.47 -20.00
C GLN A 95 -1.13 -34.03 -20.08
N TYR A 96 -2.41 -33.84 -20.42
CA TYR A 96 -3.01 -32.51 -20.49
C TYR A 96 -3.07 -31.82 -19.13
N TRP A 97 -3.43 -32.55 -18.06
CA TRP A 97 -3.42 -32.00 -16.71
C TRP A 97 -2.01 -31.64 -16.24
N ALA A 98 -1.02 -32.46 -16.54
CA ALA A 98 0.38 -32.16 -16.24
C ALA A 98 0.86 -30.89 -16.96
N LEU A 99 0.54 -30.75 -18.25
CA LEU A 99 0.89 -29.55 -19.04
C LEU A 99 0.19 -28.30 -18.49
N ALA A 100 -1.12 -28.39 -18.18
CA ALA A 100 -1.86 -27.29 -17.59
C ALA A 100 -1.26 -26.86 -16.24
N TRP A 101 -0.88 -27.84 -15.40
CA TRP A 101 -0.22 -27.58 -14.13
C TRP A 101 1.13 -26.88 -14.34
N TRP A 102 1.97 -27.33 -15.29
CA TRP A 102 3.24 -26.67 -15.61
C TRP A 102 3.07 -25.23 -16.10
N ILE A 103 2.07 -24.96 -16.95
CA ILE A 103 1.75 -23.60 -17.38
C ILE A 103 1.36 -22.74 -16.18
N ALA A 104 0.52 -23.26 -15.28
CA ALA A 104 0.15 -22.57 -14.06
C ALA A 104 1.37 -22.32 -13.15
N VAL A 105 2.36 -23.23 -13.11
CA VAL A 105 3.62 -23.02 -12.41
C VAL A 105 4.36 -21.81 -12.96
N VAL A 106 4.59 -21.73 -14.27
CA VAL A 106 5.32 -20.61 -14.88
C VAL A 106 4.61 -19.27 -14.64
N VAL A 107 3.30 -19.20 -14.89
CA VAL A 107 2.50 -17.99 -14.72
C VAL A 107 2.48 -17.52 -13.26
N SER A 108 2.36 -18.46 -12.32
CA SER A 108 2.33 -18.16 -10.88
C SER A 108 3.69 -17.73 -10.37
N THR A 109 4.78 -18.33 -10.87
CA THR A 109 6.15 -17.93 -10.51
C THR A 109 6.41 -16.49 -10.93
N TRP A 110 6.04 -16.10 -12.16
CA TRP A 110 6.15 -14.71 -12.61
C TRP A 110 5.31 -13.75 -11.75
N SER A 111 4.05 -14.13 -11.49
CA SER A 111 3.13 -13.34 -10.67
C SER A 111 3.67 -13.14 -9.24
N THR A 112 4.20 -14.20 -8.63
CA THR A 112 4.79 -14.18 -7.29
C THR A 112 6.00 -13.26 -7.27
N PHE A 113 6.88 -13.36 -8.26
CA PHE A 113 8.03 -12.47 -8.41
C PHE A 113 7.62 -11.00 -8.48
N ALA A 114 6.63 -10.67 -9.33
CA ALA A 114 6.14 -9.30 -9.47
C ALA A 114 5.53 -8.76 -8.17
N LEU A 115 4.77 -9.60 -7.43
CA LEU A 115 4.20 -9.24 -6.13
C LEU A 115 5.28 -9.03 -5.07
N THR A 116 6.25 -9.94 -4.98
CA THR A 116 7.35 -9.85 -4.02
C THR A 116 8.24 -8.64 -4.30
N ALA A 117 8.49 -8.29 -5.57
CA ALA A 117 9.18 -7.06 -5.96
C ALA A 117 8.50 -5.81 -5.39
N LYS A 118 7.18 -5.68 -5.58
CA LYS A 118 6.40 -4.57 -5.01
C LYS A 118 6.44 -4.57 -3.48
N ARG A 119 6.46 -5.75 -2.86
CA ARG A 119 6.56 -5.87 -1.40
C ARG A 119 7.93 -5.46 -0.85
N PHE A 120 9.01 -5.78 -1.56
CA PHE A 120 10.34 -5.29 -1.22
C PHE A 120 10.46 -3.77 -1.40
N HIS A 121 9.75 -3.19 -2.37
CA HIS A 121 9.65 -1.73 -2.51
C HIS A 121 8.97 -1.08 -1.32
N ASP A 122 7.99 -1.73 -0.69
CA ASP A 122 7.39 -1.22 0.55
C ASP A 122 8.43 -1.09 1.68
N PHE A 123 9.45 -1.96 1.73
CA PHE A 123 10.56 -1.91 2.71
C PHE A 123 11.72 -0.98 2.27
N GLY A 124 11.56 -0.24 1.17
CA GLY A 124 12.64 0.60 0.62
C GLY A 124 13.81 -0.18 0.04
N LYS A 125 13.66 -1.49 -0.14
CA LYS A 125 14.69 -2.36 -0.70
C LYS A 125 14.55 -2.43 -2.23
N PRO A 126 15.68 -2.54 -2.95
CA PRO A 126 15.69 -2.71 -4.40
C PRO A 126 15.06 -4.05 -4.85
N THR A 127 14.58 -4.08 -6.09
CA THR A 127 13.84 -5.23 -6.67
C THR A 127 14.63 -6.54 -6.69
N TYR A 128 15.97 -6.53 -6.65
CA TYR A 128 16.77 -7.74 -6.76
C TYR A 128 16.50 -8.75 -5.62
N TYR A 129 16.07 -8.29 -4.45
CA TYR A 129 15.69 -9.19 -3.35
C TYR A 129 14.49 -10.07 -3.72
N ALA A 130 13.67 -9.65 -4.67
CA ALA A 130 12.57 -10.47 -5.18
C ALA A 130 13.06 -11.71 -5.95
N LEU A 131 14.31 -11.77 -6.42
CA LEU A 131 14.84 -12.97 -7.06
C LEU A 131 14.83 -14.19 -6.13
N ILE A 132 14.89 -13.97 -4.81
CA ILE A 132 14.76 -15.02 -3.80
C ILE A 132 13.39 -15.71 -3.91
N SER A 133 12.34 -15.00 -4.35
CA SER A 133 11.01 -15.59 -4.57
C SER A 133 10.98 -16.64 -5.68
N LEU A 134 11.95 -16.65 -6.61
CA LEU A 134 12.02 -17.67 -7.66
C LEU A 134 12.48 -19.02 -7.12
N ILE A 135 13.25 -19.02 -6.02
CA ILE A 135 13.75 -20.23 -5.36
C ILE A 135 12.80 -20.65 -4.25
N VAL A 136 12.40 -19.69 -3.41
CA VAL A 136 11.57 -19.95 -2.21
C VAL A 136 10.07 -20.02 -2.56
N GLY A 137 9.67 -19.44 -3.68
CA GLY A 137 8.32 -19.57 -4.23
C GLY A 137 7.23 -19.10 -3.28
N ALA A 138 6.18 -19.92 -3.19
CA ALA A 138 5.00 -19.67 -2.36
C ALA A 138 5.32 -19.53 -0.86
N ILE A 139 6.41 -20.12 -0.36
CA ILE A 139 6.79 -20.00 1.06
C ILE A 139 7.10 -18.54 1.39
N LEU A 140 7.82 -17.83 0.51
CA LEU A 140 8.14 -16.42 0.71
C LEU A 140 6.88 -15.56 0.67
N LEU A 141 5.88 -15.97 -0.12
CA LEU A 141 4.58 -15.32 -0.14
C LEU A 141 3.91 -15.37 1.23
N ILE A 142 3.89 -16.55 1.85
CA ILE A 142 3.32 -16.75 3.18
C ILE A 142 4.11 -15.96 4.23
N ILE A 143 5.45 -16.01 4.20
CA ILE A 143 6.28 -15.27 5.15
C ILE A 143 6.00 -13.76 5.06
N LEU A 144 6.08 -13.18 3.85
CA LEU A 144 5.87 -11.74 3.63
C LEU A 144 4.41 -11.30 3.87
N ALA A 145 3.46 -12.23 3.85
CA ALA A 145 2.07 -11.94 4.20
C ALA A 145 1.90 -11.62 5.69
N PHE A 146 2.68 -12.27 6.56
CA PHE A 146 2.65 -12.01 8.00
C PHE A 146 3.45 -10.76 8.41
N PHE A 147 4.44 -10.35 7.60
CA PHE A 147 5.20 -9.13 7.87
C PHE A 147 4.40 -7.86 7.52
N LYS A 148 4.21 -7.01 8.54
CA LYS A 148 3.61 -5.68 8.39
C LYS A 148 4.58 -4.77 7.63
N SER A 149 4.04 -4.01 6.67
CA SER A 149 4.84 -2.99 5.96
C SER A 149 5.17 -1.83 6.87
N ASP A 150 6.28 -1.16 6.57
CA ASP A 150 6.61 0.14 7.17
C ASP A 150 5.51 1.18 6.85
N PRO A 151 4.90 1.80 7.88
CA PRO A 151 3.96 2.88 7.68
C PRO A 151 4.70 4.16 7.29
N GLY A 152 4.35 4.75 6.15
CA GLY A 152 4.89 6.05 5.73
C GLY A 152 5.09 6.19 4.22
N PRO A 153 5.28 7.42 3.71
CA PRO A 153 5.66 7.65 2.32
C PRO A 153 7.07 7.10 2.04
N ASN A 154 7.26 6.45 0.88
CA ASN A 154 8.57 5.99 0.42
C ASN A 154 8.84 6.49 -1.00
N ARG A 155 10.11 6.42 -1.46
CA ARG A 155 10.56 6.77 -2.82
C ARG A 155 9.77 6.08 -3.94
N TYR A 156 9.09 4.98 -3.63
CA TYR A 156 8.30 4.18 -4.57
C TYR A 156 6.79 4.53 -4.58
N GLY A 157 6.33 5.48 -3.76
CA GLY A 157 4.96 6.00 -3.81
C GLY A 157 4.41 6.52 -2.47
N LYS A 158 3.55 7.53 -2.56
CA LYS A 158 2.88 8.15 -1.40
C LYS A 158 1.71 7.32 -0.87
N ARG A 159 1.07 6.49 -1.70
CA ARG A 159 -0.14 5.71 -1.37
C ARG A 159 0.01 4.24 -1.73
N THR A 160 -0.60 3.37 -0.94
CA THR A 160 -0.68 1.93 -1.21
C THR A 160 -1.77 1.61 -2.23
N ASN A 161 -1.59 0.57 -3.05
CA ASN A 161 -2.45 0.16 -4.19
C ASN A 161 -2.50 1.16 -5.34
N ALA A 162 -1.39 1.85 -5.62
CA ALA A 162 -1.27 2.77 -6.75
C ALA A 162 0.05 2.55 -7.50
N PRO A 163 0.07 2.79 -8.83
CA PRO A 163 1.33 2.89 -9.57
C PRO A 163 2.19 4.04 -9.01
N ALA A 164 3.51 3.95 -9.18
CA ALA A 164 4.41 5.03 -8.78
C ALA A 164 4.03 6.32 -9.52
N GLU A 165 3.90 7.43 -8.78
CA GLU A 165 3.65 8.75 -9.33
C GLU A 165 4.97 9.27 -9.89
N SER A 166 5.09 9.37 -11.22
CA SER A 166 6.23 9.97 -11.93
C SER A 166 6.15 11.49 -11.94
#